data_AF-A0A953YC52-F1
#
_entry.id   AF-A0A953YC52-F1
#
_cell.length_a   1.000
_cell.length_b   1.000
_cell.length_c   1.000
_cell.angle_alpha   90.00
_cell.angle_beta   90.00
_cell.angle_gamma   90.00
#
_symmetry.space_group_name_H-M   'P 1'
#
loop_
_entity.id
_entity.type
_entity.pdbx_description
1 polymer ?
#
loop_
_entity_poly.entity_id
_entity_poly.type
_entity_poly.pdbx_seq_one_letter_code
_entity_poly.pdbx_strand_id
1 'polypeptide(L)'
;MATKPNVSYVVRKDEPIEKALRRFKRMCDHAGIRKIVRLKRFYEKPSDARRRELRKRIRNQRRAERKAAQRNQRKARKVQARLRSRSMAFSAPPPPAAPKPEPVSATTE
;
A
#
# COMPACT_ATOMS: atom_id res chain seq x y z
N MET A 1 -25.29 7.06 -15.00
CA MET A 1 -26.24 6.25 -14.21
C MET A 1 -25.63 4.87 -14.03
N ALA A 2 -25.39 4.42 -12.78
CA ALA A 2 -24.86 3.07 -12.56
C ALA A 2 -26.01 2.07 -12.72
N THR A 3 -25.92 1.22 -13.74
CA THR A 3 -26.81 0.10 -14.02
C THR A 3 -27.10 -0.68 -12.74
N LYS A 4 -28.38 -1.00 -12.49
CA LYS A 4 -28.80 -1.86 -11.38
C LYS A 4 -27.92 -3.13 -11.40
N PRO A 5 -27.28 -3.50 -10.28
CA PRO A 5 -26.44 -4.69 -10.26
C PRO A 5 -27.33 -5.94 -10.34
N ASN A 6 -27.55 -6.44 -11.56
CA ASN A 6 -28.08 -7.77 -11.79
C ASN A 6 -26.89 -8.75 -11.70
N VAL A 7 -26.97 -9.70 -10.77
CA VAL A 7 -25.91 -10.71 -10.54
C VAL A 7 -26.46 -12.08 -10.90
N SER A 8 -25.85 -12.72 -11.88
CA SER A 8 -26.11 -14.12 -12.26
C SER A 8 -24.87 -14.97 -11.99
N TYR A 9 -25.05 -16.15 -11.37
CA TYR A 9 -23.97 -17.13 -11.17
C TYR A 9 -24.43 -18.49 -11.69
N VAL A 10 -23.67 -19.04 -12.63
CA VAL A 10 -23.89 -20.40 -13.15
C VAL A 10 -22.98 -21.36 -12.38
N VAL A 11 -23.58 -22.41 -11.82
CA VAL A 11 -22.88 -23.41 -11.02
C VAL A 11 -22.07 -24.33 -11.95
N ARG A 12 -20.86 -24.70 -11.53
CA ARG A 12 -20.02 -25.65 -12.26
C ARG A 12 -20.41 -27.08 -11.91
N LYS A 13 -20.27 -28.01 -12.87
CA LYS A 13 -20.77 -29.38 -12.78
C LYS A 13 -20.25 -30.17 -11.56
N ASP A 14 -19.00 -29.95 -11.14
CA ASP A 14 -18.36 -30.67 -10.02
C ASP A 14 -18.07 -29.78 -8.79
N GLU A 15 -18.80 -28.68 -8.60
CA GLU A 15 -18.60 -27.80 -7.45
C GLU A 15 -19.57 -28.13 -6.30
N PRO A 16 -19.09 -28.34 -5.05
CA PRO A 16 -19.98 -28.49 -3.92
C PRO A 16 -20.77 -27.20 -3.70
N ILE A 17 -22.06 -27.34 -3.40
CA ILE A 17 -23.05 -26.25 -3.31
C ILE A 17 -22.55 -25.09 -2.43
N GLU A 18 -21.89 -25.39 -1.31
CA GLU A 18 -21.37 -24.35 -0.44
C GLU A 18 -20.30 -23.46 -1.10
N LYS A 19 -19.44 -24.02 -1.95
CA LYS A 19 -18.42 -23.23 -2.67
C LYS A 19 -19.10 -22.31 -3.69
N ALA A 20 -20.13 -22.80 -4.37
CA ALA A 20 -20.96 -22.00 -5.27
C ALA A 20 -21.63 -20.83 -4.55
N LEU A 21 -22.25 -21.06 -3.39
CA LEU A 21 -22.88 -20.02 -2.56
C LEU A 21 -21.87 -18.96 -2.08
N ARG A 22 -20.66 -19.40 -1.68
CA ARG A 22 -19.58 -18.47 -1.29
C ARG A 22 -19.16 -17.58 -2.45
N ARG A 23 -19.10 -18.09 -3.68
CA ARG A 23 -18.78 -17.32 -4.89
C ARG A 23 -19.90 -16.35 -5.24
N PHE A 24 -21.14 -16.79 -5.23
CA PHE A 24 -22.30 -15.93 -5.46
C PHE A 24 -22.36 -14.78 -4.44
N LYS A 25 -22.14 -15.06 -3.15
CA LYS A 25 -22.08 -14.02 -2.11
C LYS A 25 -21.00 -12.97 -2.40
N ARG A 26 -19.80 -13.41 -2.81
CA ARG A 26 -18.71 -12.49 -3.21
C ARG A 26 -19.11 -11.64 -4.41
N MET A 27 -19.80 -12.22 -5.40
CA MET A 27 -20.32 -11.46 -6.54
C MET A 27 -21.34 -10.40 -6.12
N CYS A 28 -22.27 -10.74 -5.22
CA CYS A 28 -23.23 -9.78 -4.65
C CYS A 28 -22.54 -8.66 -3.85
N ASP A 29 -21.50 -8.99 -3.08
CA ASP A 29 -20.71 -8.01 -2.34
C ASP A 29 -19.90 -7.10 -3.29
N HIS A 30 -19.31 -7.67 -4.35
CA HIS A 30 -18.55 -6.95 -5.38
C HIS A 30 -19.44 -6.00 -6.20
N ALA A 31 -20.60 -6.49 -6.62
CA ALA A 31 -21.62 -5.68 -7.29
C ALA A 31 -22.23 -4.61 -6.36
N GLY A 32 -21.90 -4.64 -5.07
CA GLY A 32 -22.31 -3.61 -4.11
C GLY A 32 -23.77 -3.70 -3.68
N ILE A 33 -24.48 -4.80 -4.01
CA ILE A 33 -25.89 -5.01 -3.67
C ILE A 33 -26.11 -4.83 -2.17
N ARG A 34 -25.28 -5.48 -1.34
CA ARG A 34 -25.38 -5.41 0.12
C ARG A 34 -25.26 -3.98 0.66
N LYS A 35 -24.45 -3.14 0.01
CA LYS A 35 -24.27 -1.73 0.37
C LYS A 35 -25.48 -0.91 -0.04
N ILE A 36 -26.05 -1.18 -1.21
CA ILE A 36 -27.25 -0.51 -1.71
C ILE A 36 -28.44 -0.82 -0.80
N VAL A 37 -28.64 -2.09 -0.42
CA VAL A 37 -29.71 -2.48 0.51
C VAL A 37 -29.59 -1.70 1.82
N ARG A 38 -28.39 -1.60 2.40
CA ARG A 38 -28.17 -0.81 3.63
C ARG A 38 -28.47 0.68 3.46
N LEU A 39 -28.13 1.24 2.29
CA LEU A 39 -28.33 2.66 2.00
C LEU A 39 -29.80 3.01 1.77
N LYS A 40 -30.57 2.09 1.15
CA LYS A 40 -31.97 2.30 0.77
C LYS A 40 -32.99 1.76 1.78
N ARG A 41 -32.53 1.28 2.93
CA ARG A 41 -33.37 0.67 3.98
C ARG A 41 -34.38 1.66 4.59
N PHE A 42 -34.10 2.95 4.52
CA PHE A 42 -34.93 4.03 5.01
C PHE A 42 -34.91 5.18 4.01
N TYR A 43 -35.93 6.03 4.05
CA TYR A 43 -35.91 7.27 3.27
C TYR A 43 -34.81 8.18 3.80
N GLU A 44 -33.96 8.65 2.89
CA GLU A 44 -32.94 9.65 3.19
C GLU A 44 -33.25 10.89 2.36
N LYS A 45 -33.35 12.04 3.02
CA LYS A 45 -33.61 13.31 2.34
C LYS A 45 -32.52 13.57 1.28
N PRO A 46 -32.84 14.18 0.12
CA PRO A 46 -31.86 14.45 -0.93
C PRO A 46 -30.66 15.29 -0.48
N SER A 47 -30.86 16.20 0.48
CA SER A 47 -29.76 16.99 1.07
C SER A 47 -28.78 16.11 1.86
N ASP A 48 -29.31 15.20 2.69
CA ASP A 48 -28.50 14.26 3.47
C ASP A 48 -27.71 13.32 2.56
N ALA A 49 -28.35 12.86 1.49
CA ALA A 49 -27.71 11.99 0.51
C ALA A 49 -26.51 12.66 -0.16
N ARG A 50 -26.66 13.93 -0.58
CA ARG A 50 -25.57 14.75 -1.14
C ARG A 50 -24.45 14.97 -0.11
N ARG A 51 -24.79 15.31 1.13
CA ARG A 51 -23.82 15.54 2.21
C ARG A 51 -23.02 14.29 2.54
N ARG A 52 -23.66 13.13 2.58
CA ARG A 52 -23.02 11.82 2.78
C ARG A 52 -22.06 11.49 1.64
N GLU A 53 -22.45 11.75 0.39
CA GLU A 53 -21.59 11.53 -0.77
C GLU A 53 -20.36 12.45 -0.76
N LEU A 54 -20.53 13.73 -0.44
CA LEU A 54 -19.43 14.67 -0.29
C LEU A 54 -18.43 14.21 0.79
N ARG A 55 -18.92 13.84 1.98
CA ARG A 55 -18.07 13.31 3.06
C ARG A 55 -17.31 12.04 2.63
N LYS A 56 -17.98 11.15 1.90
CA LYS A 56 -17.36 9.93 1.35
C LYS A 56 -16.26 10.27 0.33
N ARG A 57 -16.49 11.26 -0.55
CA ARG A 57 -15.50 11.74 -1.52
C ARG A 57 -14.26 12.29 -0.83
N ILE A 58 -14.45 13.20 0.13
CA ILE A 58 -13.35 13.80 0.91
C ILE A 58 -12.55 12.72 1.64
N ARG A 59 -13.23 11.76 2.28
CA ARG A 59 -12.56 10.63 2.96
C ARG A 59 -11.73 9.78 1.99
N ASN A 60 -12.27 9.48 0.81
CA ASN A 60 -11.59 8.69 -0.21
C ASN A 60 -10.34 9.42 -0.74
N GLN A 61 -10.46 10.72 -0.99
CA GLN A 61 -9.36 11.57 -1.43
C GLN A 61 -8.23 11.59 -0.40
N ARG A 62 -8.53 11.91 0.87
CA ARG A 62 -7.55 11.88 1.97
C ARG A 62 -6.86 10.51 2.10
N ARG A 63 -7.59 9.42 1.91
CA ARG A 63 -7.01 8.07 1.93
C ARG A 63 -6.09 7.82 0.74
N ALA A 64 -6.44 8.30 -0.44
CA ALA A 64 -5.62 8.18 -1.65
C ALA A 64 -4.31 8.97 -1.50
N GLU A 65 -4.40 10.20 -1.01
CA GLU A 65 -3.25 11.07 -0.72
C GLU A 65 -2.27 10.41 0.27
N ARG A 66 -2.79 9.89 1.39
CA ARG A 66 -1.96 9.15 2.38
C ARG A 66 -1.23 7.96 1.75
N LYS A 67 -1.92 7.18 0.92
CA LYS A 67 -1.31 6.04 0.21
C LYS A 67 -0.26 6.49 -0.81
N ALA A 68 -0.52 7.58 -1.53
CA ALA A 68 0.42 8.15 -2.49
C ALA A 68 1.68 8.66 -1.78
N ALA A 69 1.53 9.39 -0.67
CA ALA A 69 2.63 9.85 0.17
C ALA A 69 3.47 8.67 0.68
N GLN A 70 2.84 7.62 1.21
CA GLN A 70 3.56 6.41 1.66
C GLN A 70 4.33 5.73 0.52
N ARG A 71 3.75 5.66 -0.68
CA ARG A 71 4.43 5.12 -1.86
C ARG A 71 5.63 5.98 -2.27
N ASN A 72 5.48 7.30 -2.26
CA ASN A 72 6.55 8.23 -2.61
C ASN A 72 7.70 8.15 -1.60
N GLN A 73 7.38 8.08 -0.30
CA GLN A 73 8.37 7.84 0.76
C GLN A 73 9.12 6.53 0.56
N ARG A 74 8.42 5.43 0.23
CA ARG A 74 9.07 4.13 -0.06
C ARG A 74 10.02 4.21 -1.26
N LYS A 75 9.62 4.91 -2.33
CA LYS A 75 10.48 5.15 -3.50
C LYS A 75 11.72 5.95 -3.14
N ALA A 76 11.56 7.06 -2.41
CA ALA A 76 12.68 7.89 -1.97
C ALA A 76 13.67 7.11 -1.10
N ARG A 77 13.19 6.32 -0.13
CA ARG A 77 14.04 5.44 0.69
C ARG A 77 14.83 4.44 -0.14
N LYS A 78 14.22 3.85 -1.18
CA LYS A 78 14.92 2.92 -2.09
C LYS A 78 16.02 3.61 -2.90
N VAL A 79 15.77 4.83 -3.37
CA VAL A 79 16.77 5.64 -4.10
C VAL A 79 17.93 6.00 -3.18
N GLN A 80 17.65 6.48 -1.96
CA GLN A 80 18.66 6.79 -0.96
C GLN A 80 19.50 5.56 -0.57
N ALA A 81 18.87 4.40 -0.38
CA ALA A 81 19.58 3.15 -0.09
C ALA A 81 20.55 2.77 -1.24
N ARG A 82 20.11 2.92 -2.49
CA ARG A 82 20.92 2.64 -3.68
C ARG A 82 22.10 3.61 -3.85
N LEU A 83 21.90 4.89 -3.53
CA LEU A 83 22.97 5.90 -3.53
C LEU A 83 23.99 5.61 -2.43
N ARG A 84 23.54 5.28 -1.21
CA ARG A 84 24.40 4.93 -0.08
C ARG A 84 25.21 3.65 -0.33
N SER A 85 24.62 2.62 -0.94
CA SER A 85 25.37 1.42 -1.31
C SER A 85 26.42 1.68 -2.39
N ARG A 86 26.15 2.62 -3.31
CA ARG A 86 27.11 3.02 -4.36
C ARG A 86 28.27 3.85 -3.80
N SER A 87 28.04 4.69 -2.80
CA SER A 87 29.11 5.46 -2.15
C SER A 87 29.99 4.60 -1.23
N MET A 88 29.46 3.52 -0.66
CA MET A 88 30.24 2.58 0.19
C MET A 88 31.20 1.68 -0.62
N ALA A 89 30.98 1.52 -1.93
CA ALA A 89 31.86 0.74 -2.81
C ALA A 89 33.12 1.52 -3.26
N PHE A 90 33.24 2.80 -2.89
CA PHE A 90 34.38 3.67 -3.19
C PHE A 90 34.92 4.33 -1.92
N SER A 91 34.87 3.66 -0.77
CA SER A 91 35.72 4.08 0.34
C SER A 91 37.15 3.78 -0.05
N ALA A 92 37.99 4.83 -0.13
CA ALA A 92 39.42 4.69 -0.37
C ALA A 92 40.00 3.56 0.52
N PRO A 93 40.96 2.77 0.01
CA PRO A 93 41.61 1.76 0.83
C PRO A 93 42.08 2.40 2.15
N PRO A 94 41.95 1.69 3.29
CA PRO A 94 42.41 2.24 4.56
C PRO A 94 43.84 2.73 4.35
N PRO A 95 44.20 3.95 4.84
CA PRO A 95 45.56 4.44 4.69
C PRO A 95 46.51 3.35 5.21
N PRO A 96 47.61 3.07 4.51
CA PRO A 96 48.54 2.03 4.96
C PRO A 96 48.89 2.33 6.41
N ALA A 97 48.72 1.33 7.27
CA ALA A 97 48.95 1.47 8.71
C ALA A 97 50.30 2.15 8.92
N ALA A 98 50.30 3.31 9.57
CA ALA A 98 51.52 4.07 9.81
C ALA A 98 52.57 3.14 10.43
N PRO A 99 53.84 3.17 9.98
CA PRO A 99 54.88 2.36 10.58
C PRO A 99 54.92 2.70 12.07
N LYS A 100 54.79 1.68 12.92
CA LYS A 100 54.92 1.86 14.38
C LYS A 100 56.28 2.53 14.65
N PRO A 101 56.36 3.53 15.53
CA PRO A 101 57.63 4.16 15.84
C PRO A 101 58.59 3.09 16.38
N GLU A 102 59.69 2.87 15.66
CA GLU A 102 60.78 2.04 16.16
C GLU A 102 61.36 2.73 17.40
N PRO A 103 61.63 1.97 18.48
CA PRO A 103 62.25 2.54 19.66
C PRO A 103 63.67 2.96 19.28
N VAL A 104 63.90 4.27 19.17
CA VAL A 104 65.24 4.83 19.03
C VAL A 104 66.06 4.42 20.25
N SER A 105 66.94 3.45 20.05
CA SER A 105 67.92 3.02 21.04
C SER A 105 68.83 4.19 21.36
N ALA A 106 68.73 4.69 22.59
CA ALA A 106 69.73 5.56 23.19
C ALA A 106 71.05 4.80 23.29
N THR A 107 71.96 5.07 22.35
CA THR A 107 73.36 4.62 22.34
C THR A 107 74.19 5.80 21.85
N THR A 108 74.84 6.51 22.77
CA THR A 108 76.30 6.44 23.06
C THR A 108 77.09 7.36 22.13
N GLU A 109 77.47 8.54 22.64
CA GLU A 109 78.85 8.99 22.94
C GLU A 109 78.81 10.35 23.65
#